data_AF-A0A7C6A6B7-F1
#
_entry.id   AF-A0A7C6A6B7-F1
#
_cell.length_a   1.000
_cell.length_b   1.000
_cell.length_c   1.000
_cell.angle_alpha   90.00
_cell.angle_beta   90.00
_cell.angle_gamma   90.00
#
_symmetry.space_group_name_H-M   'P 1'
#
loop_
_entity.id
_entity.type
_entity.pdbx_description
1 polymer ?
#
loop_
_entity_poly.entity_id
_entity_poly.type
_entity_poly.pdbx_seq_one_letter_code
_entity_poly.pdbx_strand_id
1 'polypeptide(L)'
;MSILELAKAKVLPISQKDNLLEKPILYKTQGNILYTNFMNAKSEGLSFSKIEEELLIKDLLNLELKEDKNKELFVGFLNAFVNLYYKENTTIFCKNNQFCFNEMGSRLLKRYGANLSVCFVDNSIDNFEILQKYGFKTNFLNFTESNSQDRLYNCVANNFLVLCNGYCLTKSWADDIMDISSMDNANRLVIFFGPQSAFLNLIGLKRLCFFKEV
;
A
#
# COMPACT_ATOMS: atom_id res chain seq x y z
N MET A 1 -11.11 6.75 12.45
CA MET A 1 -11.28 5.32 12.09
C MET A 1 -10.15 4.98 11.14
N SER A 2 -9.36 3.94 11.44
CA SER A 2 -8.17 3.62 10.66
C SER A 2 -8.50 3.18 9.23
N ILE A 3 -7.52 3.28 8.34
CA ILE A 3 -7.62 2.86 6.93
C ILE A 3 -8.08 1.40 6.83
N LEU A 4 -7.52 0.51 7.65
CA LEU A 4 -7.86 -0.92 7.59
C LEU A 4 -9.23 -1.23 8.19
N GLU A 5 -9.65 -0.53 9.25
CA GLU A 5 -11.01 -0.70 9.79
C GLU A 5 -12.08 -0.20 8.80
N LEU A 6 -11.80 0.89 8.07
CA LEU A 6 -12.63 1.34 6.95
C LEU A 6 -12.78 0.25 5.88
N ALA A 7 -11.69 -0.40 5.50
CA ALA A 7 -11.71 -1.47 4.50
C ALA A 7 -12.47 -2.71 5.02
N LYS A 8 -12.26 -3.07 6.28
CA LYS A 8 -12.98 -4.15 6.96
C LYS A 8 -14.49 -3.92 6.96
N ALA A 9 -14.94 -2.71 7.28
CA ALA A 9 -16.35 -2.34 7.23
C ALA A 9 -16.98 -2.43 5.83
N LYS A 10 -16.18 -2.28 4.76
CA LYS A 10 -16.63 -2.46 3.37
C LYS A 10 -16.71 -3.93 2.95
N VAL A 11 -15.77 -4.75 3.40
CA VAL A 11 -15.68 -6.17 2.99
C VAL A 11 -16.65 -7.06 3.76
N LEU A 12 -16.82 -6.83 5.06
CA LEU A 12 -17.63 -7.71 5.93
C LEU A 12 -19.06 -7.96 5.39
N PRO A 13 -19.85 -6.94 4.99
CA PRO A 13 -21.20 -7.18 4.47
C PRO A 13 -21.22 -7.99 3.17
N ILE A 14 -20.22 -7.82 2.31
CA ILE A 14 -20.09 -8.58 1.06
C ILE A 14 -19.75 -10.03 1.36
N SER A 15 -18.78 -10.26 2.25
CA SER A 15 -18.39 -11.61 2.69
C SER A 15 -19.54 -12.37 3.36
N GLN A 16 -20.41 -11.68 4.10
CA GLN A 16 -21.62 -12.27 4.69
C GLN A 16 -22.65 -12.60 3.61
N LYS A 17 -22.97 -11.64 2.73
CA LYS A 17 -23.97 -11.80 1.67
C LYS A 17 -23.63 -12.97 0.73
N ASP A 18 -22.36 -13.12 0.40
CA ASP A 18 -21.89 -14.10 -0.59
C ASP A 18 -21.41 -15.42 0.07
N ASN A 19 -21.69 -15.62 1.36
CA ASN A 19 -21.33 -16.83 2.13
C ASN A 19 -19.85 -17.19 2.06
N LEU A 20 -18.98 -16.19 2.20
CA LEU A 20 -17.53 -16.34 2.09
C LEU A 20 -16.82 -16.56 3.43
N LEU A 21 -17.50 -16.40 4.56
CA LEU A 21 -16.87 -16.42 5.89
C LEU A 21 -16.07 -17.69 6.20
N GLU A 22 -16.49 -18.83 5.64
CA GLU A 22 -15.84 -20.14 5.79
C GLU A 22 -14.86 -20.47 4.65
N LYS A 23 -14.56 -19.51 3.77
CA LYS A 23 -13.60 -19.73 2.68
C LYS A 23 -12.17 -19.54 3.18
N PRO A 24 -11.26 -20.44 2.80
CA PRO A 24 -9.87 -20.34 3.19
C PRO A 24 -9.13 -19.29 2.36
N ILE A 25 -8.11 -18.71 2.98
CA ILE A 25 -7.14 -17.81 2.39
C ILE A 25 -5.78 -18.39 2.71
N LEU A 26 -4.98 -18.59 1.67
CA LEU A 26 -3.64 -19.16 1.78
C LEU A 26 -2.61 -18.05 1.72
N TYR A 27 -1.66 -18.10 2.65
CA TYR A 27 -0.56 -17.14 2.76
C TYR A 27 0.77 -17.87 2.70
N LYS A 28 1.70 -17.35 1.90
CA LYS A 28 3.08 -17.86 1.86
C LYS A 28 4.05 -16.77 1.54
N THR A 29 5.13 -16.69 2.32
CA THR A 29 6.23 -15.77 2.05
C THR A 29 7.32 -16.48 1.25
N GLN A 30 7.81 -15.86 0.18
CA GLN A 30 9.02 -16.28 -0.54
C GLN A 30 9.92 -15.07 -0.74
N GLY A 31 11.14 -15.11 -0.19
CA GLY A 31 11.97 -13.90 -0.09
C GLY A 31 11.27 -12.85 0.78
N ASN A 32 11.19 -11.60 0.29
CA ASN A 32 10.47 -10.51 0.95
C ASN A 32 9.06 -10.30 0.37
N ILE A 33 8.45 -11.32 -0.24
CA ILE A 33 7.14 -11.22 -0.87
C ILE A 33 6.15 -12.15 -0.17
N LEU A 34 5.07 -11.58 0.36
CA LEU A 34 3.89 -12.30 0.82
C LEU A 34 2.96 -12.54 -0.37
N TYR A 35 2.74 -13.80 -0.67
CA TYR A 35 1.74 -14.27 -1.63
C TYR A 35 0.46 -14.62 -0.88
N THR A 36 -0.65 -14.08 -1.35
CA THR A 36 -1.99 -14.40 -0.84
C THR A 36 -2.83 -15.00 -1.95
N ASN A 37 -3.57 -16.07 -1.66
CA ASN A 37 -4.53 -16.68 -2.56
C ASN A 37 -5.88 -16.82 -1.86
N PHE A 38 -6.89 -16.14 -2.40
CA PHE A 38 -8.28 -16.24 -1.99
C PHE A 38 -9.13 -16.66 -3.20
N MET A 39 -9.66 -17.89 -3.18
CA MET A 39 -10.50 -18.42 -4.27
C MET A 39 -9.86 -18.25 -5.68
N ASN A 40 -8.57 -18.54 -5.82
CA ASN A 40 -7.75 -18.35 -7.02
C ASN A 40 -7.48 -16.89 -7.42
N ALA A 41 -8.06 -15.91 -6.74
CA ALA A 41 -7.63 -14.52 -6.84
C ALA A 41 -6.34 -14.36 -6.03
N LYS A 42 -5.27 -13.98 -6.71
CA LYS A 42 -3.93 -13.84 -6.13
C LYS A 42 -3.62 -12.38 -5.85
N SER A 43 -2.83 -12.14 -4.82
CA SER A 43 -2.15 -10.86 -4.60
C SER A 43 -0.75 -11.08 -4.06
N GLU A 44 0.09 -10.07 -4.25
CA GLU A 44 1.48 -10.04 -3.82
C GLU A 44 1.73 -8.76 -3.03
N GLY A 45 2.58 -8.83 -2.01
CA GLY A 45 2.95 -7.67 -1.20
C GLY A 45 4.32 -7.82 -0.58
N LEU A 46 4.97 -6.70 -0.27
CA LEU A 46 6.20 -6.72 0.49
C LEU A 46 5.90 -7.24 1.91
N SER A 47 6.74 -8.13 2.41
CA SER A 47 6.71 -8.60 3.78
C SER A 47 8.13 -8.90 4.24
N PHE A 48 8.41 -8.58 5.50
CA PHE A 48 9.68 -8.94 6.17
C PHE A 48 9.46 -10.04 7.22
N SER A 49 8.23 -10.54 7.31
CA SER A 49 7.80 -11.60 8.22
C SER A 49 7.84 -12.94 7.49
N LYS A 50 8.25 -14.02 8.17
CA LYS A 50 8.10 -15.38 7.60
C LYS A 50 6.70 -15.90 7.90
N ILE A 51 5.82 -15.83 6.91
CA ILE A 51 4.41 -16.27 7.01
C ILE A 51 4.17 -17.48 6.11
N GLU A 52 3.58 -18.54 6.67
CA GLU A 52 3.04 -19.69 5.94
C GLU A 52 1.83 -20.22 6.71
N GLU A 53 0.64 -19.75 6.33
CA GLU A 53 -0.59 -19.93 7.10
C GLU A 53 -1.81 -20.09 6.18
N GLU A 54 -2.83 -20.76 6.71
CA GLU A 54 -4.17 -20.81 6.12
C GLU A 54 -5.16 -20.27 7.15
N LEU A 55 -5.97 -19.29 6.76
CA LEU A 55 -6.98 -18.67 7.62
C LEU A 55 -8.34 -18.63 6.93
N LEU A 56 -9.41 -18.76 7.71
CA LEU A 56 -10.76 -18.50 7.21
C LEU A 56 -11.03 -17.00 7.22
N ILE A 57 -11.89 -16.53 6.31
CA ILE A 57 -12.30 -15.11 6.27
C ILE A 57 -12.83 -14.63 7.63
N LYS A 58 -13.63 -15.44 8.33
CA LYS A 58 -14.18 -15.06 9.64
C LYS A 58 -13.09 -14.80 10.68
N ASP A 59 -12.04 -15.62 10.68
CA ASP A 59 -10.95 -15.51 11.64
C ASP A 59 -10.11 -14.28 11.30
N LEU A 60 -9.83 -14.09 10.02
CA LEU A 60 -9.13 -12.92 9.52
C LEU A 60 -9.87 -11.61 9.82
N LEU A 61 -11.17 -11.56 9.59
CA LEU A 61 -12.01 -10.39 9.90
C LEU A 61 -12.08 -10.14 11.42
N ASN A 62 -11.79 -11.13 12.26
CA ASN A 62 -11.76 -10.97 13.73
C ASN A 62 -10.36 -10.68 14.28
N LEU A 63 -9.31 -10.63 13.44
CA LEU A 63 -7.96 -10.30 13.91
C LEU A 63 -7.88 -8.91 14.53
N GLU A 64 -7.15 -8.82 15.64
CA GLU A 64 -6.69 -7.53 16.16
C GLU A 64 -5.58 -6.98 15.27
N LEU A 65 -5.85 -5.86 14.60
CA LEU A 65 -4.91 -5.18 13.71
C LEU A 65 -3.91 -4.30 14.47
N LYS A 66 -3.32 -4.84 15.55
CA LYS A 66 -2.24 -4.18 16.32
C LYS A 66 -0.87 -4.51 15.76
N GLU A 67 -0.63 -5.80 15.53
CA GLU A 67 0.64 -6.32 15.03
C GLU A 67 0.77 -6.16 13.51
N ASP A 68 1.97 -5.84 13.05
CA ASP A 68 2.28 -5.71 11.61
C ASP A 68 1.95 -6.98 10.85
N LYS A 69 2.22 -8.17 11.43
CA LYS A 69 1.87 -9.47 10.82
C LYS A 69 0.38 -9.59 10.52
N ASN A 70 -0.48 -9.24 11.47
CA ASN A 70 -1.94 -9.32 11.27
C ASN A 70 -2.40 -8.34 10.19
N LYS A 71 -1.80 -7.15 10.14
CA LYS A 71 -2.07 -6.16 9.09
C LYS A 71 -1.57 -6.65 7.73
N GLU A 72 -0.41 -7.30 7.64
CA GLU A 72 0.09 -7.92 6.42
C GLU A 72 -0.86 -8.99 5.89
N LEU A 73 -1.32 -9.91 6.75
CA LEU A 73 -2.32 -10.92 6.40
C LEU A 73 -3.62 -10.27 5.91
N PHE A 74 -4.09 -9.25 6.62
CA PHE A 74 -5.33 -8.58 6.29
C PHE A 74 -5.24 -7.79 4.98
N VAL A 75 -4.18 -7.00 4.77
CA VAL A 75 -3.91 -6.28 3.52
C VAL A 75 -3.76 -7.25 2.35
N GLY A 76 -3.07 -8.38 2.54
CA GLY A 76 -2.97 -9.45 1.54
C GLY A 76 -4.36 -9.94 1.11
N PHE A 77 -5.23 -10.25 2.07
CA PHE A 77 -6.62 -10.62 1.77
C PHE A 77 -7.39 -9.52 1.06
N LEU A 78 -7.33 -8.27 1.54
CA LEU A 78 -8.06 -7.16 0.93
C LEU A 78 -7.70 -7.00 -0.55
N ASN A 79 -6.42 -7.15 -0.89
CA ASN A 79 -5.95 -7.09 -2.27
C ASN A 79 -6.42 -8.28 -3.12
N ALA A 80 -6.36 -9.50 -2.58
CA ALA A 80 -6.90 -10.68 -3.26
C ALA A 80 -8.44 -10.58 -3.44
N PHE A 81 -9.14 -10.05 -2.44
CA PHE A 81 -10.57 -9.82 -2.45
C PHE A 81 -10.97 -8.82 -3.55
N VAL A 82 -10.29 -7.67 -3.67
CA VAL A 82 -10.62 -6.73 -4.74
C VAL A 82 -10.28 -7.29 -6.12
N ASN A 83 -9.24 -8.12 -6.24
CA ASN A 83 -8.93 -8.83 -7.49
C ASN A 83 -10.05 -9.83 -7.87
N LEU A 84 -10.70 -10.48 -6.89
CA LEU A 84 -11.84 -11.37 -7.15
C LEU A 84 -13.07 -10.58 -7.64
N TYR A 85 -13.44 -9.51 -6.93
CA TYR A 85 -14.72 -8.80 -7.15
C TYR A 85 -14.67 -7.74 -8.24
N TYR A 86 -13.60 -6.97 -8.28
CA TYR A 86 -13.48 -5.84 -9.21
C TYR A 86 -12.66 -6.20 -10.44
N LYS A 87 -12.13 -7.43 -10.52
CA LYS A 87 -11.28 -7.93 -11.60
C LYS A 87 -10.26 -6.88 -12.01
N GLU A 88 -9.57 -6.30 -11.03
CA GLU A 88 -8.46 -5.42 -11.34
C GLU A 88 -7.38 -6.26 -12.02
N ASN A 89 -7.37 -6.27 -13.35
CA ASN A 89 -6.41 -6.99 -14.19
C ASN A 89 -4.95 -6.50 -14.00
N THR A 90 -4.69 -5.65 -13.01
CA THR A 90 -3.61 -4.67 -13.02
C THR A 90 -2.82 -4.60 -11.71
N THR A 91 -3.10 -5.48 -10.74
CA THR A 91 -2.35 -5.52 -9.49
C THR A 91 -1.21 -6.53 -9.62
N ILE A 92 -0.09 -6.12 -10.21
CA ILE A 92 1.09 -6.98 -10.32
C ILE A 92 2.27 -6.28 -9.65
N PHE A 93 3.05 -7.04 -8.89
CA PHE A 93 4.31 -6.53 -8.34
C PHE A 93 5.16 -6.01 -9.49
N CYS A 94 5.65 -4.78 -9.36
CA CYS A 94 6.50 -4.20 -10.40
C CYS A 94 7.76 -5.07 -10.54
N LYS A 95 7.86 -5.85 -11.62
CA LYS A 95 9.04 -6.68 -11.87
C LYS A 95 10.24 -5.86 -12.35
N ASN A 96 9.98 -4.74 -13.01
CA ASN A 96 10.98 -3.81 -13.51
C ASN A 96 10.82 -2.45 -12.82
N ASN A 97 11.42 -2.32 -11.63
CA ASN A 97 11.35 -1.10 -10.81
C ASN A 97 11.70 0.14 -11.62
N GLN A 98 12.74 0.07 -12.45
CA GLN A 98 13.17 1.19 -13.27
C GLN A 98 12.04 1.69 -14.19
N PHE A 99 11.37 0.80 -14.91
CA PHE A 99 10.25 1.17 -15.77
C PHE A 99 9.11 1.85 -14.98
N CYS A 100 8.67 1.22 -13.90
CA CYS A 100 7.55 1.67 -13.08
C CYS A 100 7.78 3.07 -12.48
N PHE A 101 8.97 3.31 -11.90
CA PHE A 101 9.29 4.59 -11.30
C PHE A 101 9.53 5.69 -12.34
N ASN A 102 10.04 5.36 -13.53
CA ASN A 102 10.09 6.32 -14.64
C ASN A 102 8.68 6.69 -15.12
N GLU A 103 7.78 5.72 -15.19
CA GLU A 103 6.39 5.95 -15.61
C GLU A 103 5.64 6.83 -14.60
N MET A 104 5.81 6.53 -13.30
CA MET A 104 5.34 7.38 -12.20
C MET A 104 5.91 8.80 -12.28
N GLY A 105 7.23 8.95 -12.40
CA GLY A 105 7.91 10.23 -12.48
C GLY A 105 7.42 11.07 -13.67
N SER A 106 7.28 10.46 -14.85
CA SER A 106 6.77 11.12 -16.07
C SER A 106 5.34 11.63 -15.88
N ARG A 107 4.45 10.81 -15.31
CA ARG A 107 3.06 11.21 -15.03
C ARG A 107 2.98 12.36 -14.03
N LEU A 108 3.78 12.32 -12.97
CA LEU A 108 3.81 13.37 -11.94
C LEU A 108 4.38 14.68 -12.51
N LEU A 109 5.46 14.61 -13.29
CA LEU A 109 6.06 15.76 -13.95
C LEU A 109 5.07 16.44 -14.89
N LYS A 110 4.37 15.66 -15.72
CA LYS A 110 3.33 16.19 -16.63
C LYS A 110 2.19 16.87 -15.89
N ARG A 111 1.80 16.36 -14.71
CA ARG A 111 0.64 16.84 -13.97
C ARG A 111 0.94 18.03 -13.06
N TYR A 112 2.10 18.05 -12.41
CA TYR A 112 2.41 19.01 -11.35
C TYR A 112 3.68 19.85 -11.62
N GLY A 113 4.46 19.50 -12.64
CA GLY A 113 5.71 20.20 -12.97
C GLY A 113 6.92 19.73 -12.14
N ALA A 114 8.10 20.23 -12.51
CA ALA A 114 9.38 19.78 -11.96
C ALA A 114 9.60 20.23 -10.51
N ASN A 115 9.03 21.36 -10.07
CA ASN A 115 9.22 21.90 -8.71
C ASN A 115 8.32 21.27 -7.65
N LEU A 116 7.70 20.12 -7.94
CA LEU A 116 6.86 19.37 -7.02
C LEU A 116 7.66 18.96 -5.77
N SER A 117 7.15 19.27 -4.58
CA SER A 117 7.71 18.76 -3.31
C SER A 117 7.07 17.42 -2.94
N VAL A 118 7.91 16.43 -2.70
CA VAL A 118 7.51 15.02 -2.53
C VAL A 118 8.12 14.45 -1.26
N CYS A 119 7.28 13.97 -0.35
CA CYS A 119 7.71 13.01 0.68
C CYS A 119 7.60 11.61 0.07
N PHE A 120 8.74 10.94 -0.14
CA PHE A 120 8.79 9.60 -0.71
C PHE A 120 9.14 8.60 0.38
N VAL A 121 8.19 7.73 0.71
CA VAL A 121 8.29 6.74 1.78
C VAL A 121 8.40 5.35 1.14
N ASP A 122 9.61 4.80 1.08
CA ASP A 122 9.93 3.50 0.46
C ASP A 122 11.04 2.78 1.24
N ASN A 123 11.41 1.55 0.90
CA ASN A 123 12.59 0.87 1.47
C ASN A 123 13.82 0.92 0.56
N SER A 124 13.67 1.32 -0.70
CA SER A 124 14.72 1.30 -1.70
C SER A 124 15.13 2.73 -2.08
N ILE A 125 16.40 3.03 -1.84
CA ILE A 125 17.03 4.28 -2.28
C ILE A 125 17.09 4.38 -3.81
N ASP A 126 17.24 3.25 -4.52
CA ASP A 126 17.30 3.23 -5.99
C ASP A 126 16.00 3.79 -6.62
N ASN A 127 14.85 3.45 -6.03
CA ASN A 127 13.55 3.97 -6.46
C ASN A 127 13.47 5.50 -6.31
N PHE A 128 14.03 6.02 -5.21
CA PHE A 128 14.12 7.45 -4.94
C PHE A 128 15.02 8.16 -5.95
N GLU A 129 16.20 7.60 -6.26
CA GLU A 129 17.14 8.15 -7.23
C GLU A 129 16.53 8.26 -8.64
N ILE A 130 15.65 7.33 -9.02
CA ILE A 130 14.91 7.43 -10.28
C ILE A 130 13.97 8.63 -10.28
N LEU A 131 13.19 8.83 -9.20
CA LEU A 131 12.26 9.95 -9.09
C LEU A 131 12.97 11.31 -9.03
N GLN A 132 14.15 11.38 -8.41
CA GLN A 132 14.94 12.63 -8.36
C GLN A 132 15.33 13.16 -9.75
N LYS A 133 15.51 12.29 -10.74
CA LYS A 133 15.88 12.68 -12.12
C LYS A 133 14.84 13.58 -12.79
N TYR A 134 13.61 13.61 -12.27
CA TYR A 134 12.51 14.44 -12.77
C TYR A 134 12.52 15.87 -12.20
N GLY A 135 13.49 16.23 -11.36
CA GLY A 135 13.67 17.57 -10.80
C GLY A 135 12.86 17.88 -9.54
N PHE A 136 12.11 16.89 -9.01
CA PHE A 136 11.29 17.03 -7.81
C PHE A 136 12.15 17.37 -6.58
N LYS A 137 11.58 18.17 -5.66
CA LYS A 137 12.15 18.40 -4.33
C LYS A 137 11.73 17.24 -3.43
N THR A 138 12.49 16.15 -3.50
CA THR A 138 12.10 14.89 -2.85
C THR A 138 12.81 14.69 -1.52
N ASN A 139 12.03 14.47 -0.46
CA ASN A 139 12.50 14.01 0.84
C ASN A 139 12.30 12.50 0.91
N PHE A 140 13.39 11.74 1.01
CA PHE A 140 13.32 10.29 1.20
C PHE A 140 13.20 9.92 2.67
N LEU A 141 12.26 9.03 2.96
CA LEU A 141 12.09 8.39 4.25
C LEU A 141 12.13 6.88 4.04
N ASN A 142 13.21 6.26 4.50
CA ASN A 142 13.36 4.81 4.44
C ASN A 142 12.64 4.17 5.62
N PHE A 143 11.55 3.44 5.37
CA PHE A 143 10.76 2.85 6.45
C PHE A 143 11.42 1.65 7.15
N THR A 144 12.59 1.18 6.70
CA THR A 144 13.37 0.15 7.40
C THR A 144 14.36 0.76 8.42
N GLU A 145 14.56 2.08 8.40
CA GLU A 145 15.41 2.78 9.35
C GLU A 145 14.68 2.98 10.70
N SER A 146 15.42 2.85 11.81
CA SER A 146 14.87 2.91 13.17
C SER A 146 14.31 4.28 13.55
N ASN A 147 14.81 5.36 12.93
CA ASN A 147 14.37 6.75 13.18
C ASN A 147 13.35 7.25 12.13
N SER A 148 12.81 6.35 11.31
CA SER A 148 11.86 6.69 10.25
C SER A 148 10.60 7.40 10.78
N GLN A 149 10.07 6.93 11.91
CA GLN A 149 8.88 7.50 12.55
C GLN A 149 9.09 8.94 13.03
N ASP A 150 10.24 9.23 13.64
CA ASP A 150 10.58 10.59 14.12
C ASP A 150 10.62 11.61 12.98
N ARG A 151 10.94 11.15 11.77
CA ARG A 151 11.05 11.96 10.57
C ARG A 151 9.75 12.03 9.76
N LEU A 152 8.76 11.19 10.08
CA LEU A 152 7.50 11.06 9.33
C LEU A 152 6.74 12.38 9.30
N TYR A 153 6.55 13.00 10.46
CA TYR A 153 5.86 14.28 10.57
C TYR A 153 6.45 15.34 9.65
N ASN A 154 7.77 15.58 9.78
CA ASN A 154 8.47 16.60 8.99
C ASN A 154 8.47 16.26 7.50
N CYS A 155 8.51 14.98 7.13
CA CYS A 155 8.42 14.58 5.74
C CYS A 155 7.04 14.91 5.17
N VAL A 156 5.96 14.48 5.83
CA VAL A 156 4.59 14.68 5.36
C VAL A 156 4.20 16.16 5.39
N ALA A 157 4.42 16.85 6.52
CA ALA A 157 3.96 18.23 6.71
C ALA A 157 4.61 19.24 5.74
N ASN A 158 5.86 19.02 5.32
CA ASN A 158 6.60 19.96 4.48
C ASN A 158 6.48 19.68 2.97
N ASN A 159 5.74 18.65 2.56
CA ASN A 159 5.62 18.27 1.15
C ASN A 159 4.18 18.33 0.67
N PHE A 160 3.99 18.75 -0.58
CA PHE A 160 2.67 18.80 -1.20
C PHE A 160 2.16 17.40 -1.52
N LEU A 161 3.03 16.53 -2.06
CA LEU A 161 2.72 15.15 -2.40
C LEU A 161 3.41 14.20 -1.41
N VAL A 162 2.67 13.24 -0.89
CA VAL A 162 3.18 12.09 -0.14
C VAL A 162 2.99 10.85 -1.01
N LEU A 163 4.08 10.21 -1.37
CA LEU A 163 4.11 8.93 -2.07
C LEU A 163 4.55 7.85 -1.10
N CYS A 164 3.64 6.97 -0.71
CA CYS A 164 3.91 5.91 0.24
C CYS A 164 3.86 4.54 -0.41
N ASN A 165 4.91 3.73 -0.23
CA ASN A 165 4.84 2.34 -0.61
C ASN A 165 3.66 1.66 0.10
N GLY A 166 2.93 0.78 -0.58
CA GLY A 166 1.76 0.10 -0.04
C GLY A 166 2.05 -0.71 1.22
N TYR A 167 3.31 -1.09 1.45
CA TYR A 167 3.74 -1.70 2.71
C TYR A 167 3.53 -0.77 3.92
N CYS A 168 3.51 0.55 3.74
CA CYS A 168 3.19 1.49 4.82
C CYS A 168 1.83 1.18 5.46
N LEU A 169 0.87 0.64 4.70
CA LEU A 169 -0.47 0.28 5.18
C LEU A 169 -0.45 -0.84 6.24
N THR A 170 0.66 -1.56 6.37
CA THR A 170 0.83 -2.61 7.38
C THR A 170 1.46 -2.07 8.66
N LYS A 171 1.80 -0.77 8.73
CA LYS A 171 2.46 -0.16 9.88
C LYS A 171 1.49 0.55 10.81
N SER A 172 1.87 0.70 12.08
CA SER A 172 1.07 1.43 13.08
C SER A 172 0.87 2.90 12.75
N TRP A 173 1.86 3.54 12.12
CA TRP A 173 1.88 4.96 11.77
C TRP A 173 1.23 5.26 10.40
N ALA A 174 0.60 4.28 9.75
CA ALA A 174 -0.03 4.47 8.44
C ALA A 174 -1.13 5.55 8.48
N ASP A 175 -1.93 5.54 9.55
CA ASP A 175 -3.03 6.50 9.75
C ASP A 175 -2.50 7.91 10.02
N ASP A 176 -1.34 8.03 10.69
CA ASP A 176 -0.69 9.32 10.97
C ASP A 176 -0.40 10.10 9.68
N ILE A 177 -0.06 9.41 8.58
CA ILE A 177 0.16 10.05 7.27
C ILE A 177 -1.10 10.81 6.82
N MET A 178 -2.27 10.19 6.97
CA MET A 178 -3.53 10.81 6.58
C MET A 178 -3.85 11.99 7.48
N ASP A 179 -3.67 11.84 8.79
CA ASP A 179 -3.93 12.90 9.77
C ASP A 179 -3.02 14.11 9.50
N ILE A 180 -1.71 13.91 9.41
CA ILE A 180 -0.74 14.98 9.12
C ILE A 180 -1.03 15.62 7.75
N SER A 181 -1.41 14.83 6.73
CA SER A 181 -1.72 15.37 5.40
C SER A 181 -2.88 16.37 5.39
N SER A 182 -3.83 16.19 6.32
CA SER A 182 -5.03 17.01 6.46
C SER A 182 -4.85 18.25 7.36
N MET A 183 -3.74 18.32 8.10
CA MET A 183 -3.45 19.45 9.01
C MET A 183 -3.28 20.77 8.26
N ASP A 184 -3.57 21.86 8.98
CA ASP A 184 -3.39 23.26 8.54
C ASP A 184 -4.10 23.64 7.23
N ASN A 185 -5.14 22.89 6.84
CA ASN A 185 -5.85 23.05 5.56
C ASN A 185 -4.93 23.01 4.32
N ALA A 186 -3.75 22.37 4.44
CA ALA A 186 -2.74 22.39 3.39
C ALA A 186 -3.11 21.52 2.17
N ASN A 187 -4.20 20.75 2.25
CA ASN A 187 -4.71 19.89 1.17
C ASN A 187 -3.61 19.03 0.52
N ARG A 188 -2.74 18.43 1.34
CA ARG A 188 -1.65 17.58 0.85
C ARG A 188 -2.21 16.34 0.19
N LEU A 189 -1.59 15.92 -0.90
CA LEU A 189 -2.01 14.77 -1.66
C LEU A 189 -1.28 13.53 -1.15
N VAL A 190 -2.03 12.54 -0.66
CA VAL A 190 -1.48 11.22 -0.31
C VAL A 190 -1.81 10.23 -1.41
N ILE A 191 -0.80 9.52 -1.91
CA ILE A 191 -0.96 8.42 -2.85
C ILE A 191 -0.13 7.24 -2.38
N PHE A 192 -0.78 6.11 -2.18
CA PHE A 192 -0.07 4.86 -1.93
C PHE A 192 0.29 4.17 -3.24
N PHE A 193 1.45 3.52 -3.33
CA PHE A 193 1.86 2.86 -4.56
C PHE A 193 2.30 1.41 -4.35
N GLY A 194 2.38 0.66 -5.43
CA GLY A 194 2.74 -0.76 -5.39
C GLY A 194 1.55 -1.67 -5.10
N PRO A 195 1.76 -3.00 -5.12
CA PRO A 195 0.65 -3.97 -5.20
C PRO A 195 -0.16 -4.05 -3.90
N GLN A 196 0.42 -3.69 -2.75
CA GLN A 196 -0.29 -3.68 -1.46
C GLN A 196 -1.35 -2.58 -1.34
N SER A 197 -1.39 -1.63 -2.27
CA SER A 197 -2.32 -0.50 -2.26
C SER A 197 -3.63 -0.76 -3.02
N ALA A 198 -3.84 -1.93 -3.64
CA ALA A 198 -4.94 -2.14 -4.57
C ALA A 198 -6.33 -1.96 -3.94
N PHE A 199 -6.51 -2.43 -2.70
CA PHE A 199 -7.78 -2.31 -1.99
C PHE A 199 -8.20 -0.87 -1.69
N LEU A 200 -7.30 0.11 -1.78
CA LEU A 200 -7.61 1.49 -1.40
C LEU A 200 -8.74 2.13 -2.20
N ASN A 201 -8.96 1.67 -3.45
CA ASN A 201 -10.10 2.09 -4.25
C ASN A 201 -11.44 1.76 -3.57
N LEU A 202 -11.52 0.64 -2.83
CA LEU A 202 -12.72 0.21 -2.10
C LEU A 202 -13.18 1.24 -1.05
N ILE A 203 -12.22 2.01 -0.53
CA ILE A 203 -12.43 3.00 0.53
C ILE A 203 -12.21 4.44 0.05
N GLY A 204 -12.11 4.66 -1.26
CA GLY A 204 -12.00 5.99 -1.86
C GLY A 204 -10.65 6.69 -1.66
N LEU A 205 -9.59 5.96 -1.29
CA LEU A 205 -8.24 6.49 -1.18
C LEU A 205 -7.47 6.36 -2.50
N LYS A 206 -6.57 7.30 -2.75
CA LYS A 206 -5.78 7.34 -4.00
C LYS A 206 -4.64 6.34 -3.96
N ARG A 207 -4.44 5.66 -5.08
CA ARG A 207 -3.36 4.68 -5.25
C ARG A 207 -2.72 4.73 -6.63
N LEU A 208 -1.54 4.13 -6.74
CA LEU A 208 -0.83 3.83 -7.99
C LEU A 208 -0.36 2.37 -7.97
N CYS A 209 -1.01 1.52 -8.76
CA CYS A 209 -0.51 0.18 -9.01
C CYS A 209 0.24 0.13 -10.33
N PHE A 210 1.31 -0.65 -10.35
CA PHE A 210 2.13 -0.84 -11.53
C PHE A 210 1.68 -2.07 -12.31
N PHE A 211 1.74 -1.97 -13.63
CA PHE A 211 1.51 -3.10 -14.51
C PHE A 211 2.80 -3.91 -14.65
N LYS A 212 2.68 -5.24 -14.71
CA LYS A 212 3.75 -6.09 -15.23
C LYS A 212 3.71 -5.99 -16.75
N GLU A 213 4.82 -5.57 -17.34
CA GLU A 213 5.07 -5.82 -18.74
C GLU A 213 5.11 -7.35 -18.94
N VAL A 214 4.22 -7.84 -19.82
CA VAL A 214 4.12 -9.27 -20.18
C VAL A 214 5.19 -9.58 -21.20
#